data_AF-A0AB74VBZ2-F1
#
_entry.id   AF-A0AB74VBZ2-F1
#
_cell.length_a   1.000
_cell.length_b   1.000
_cell.length_c   1.000
_cell.angle_alpha   90.00
_cell.angle_beta   90.00
_cell.angle_gamma   90.00
#
_symmetry.space_group_name_H-M   'P 1'
#
loop_
_entity.id
_entity.type
_entity.pdbx_description
1 polymer ?
#
loop_
_entity_poly.entity_id
_entity_poly.type
_entity_poly.pdbx_seq_one_letter_code
_entity_poly.pdbx_strand_id
1 'polypeptide(L)'
;MQINSTAINFISILIKFICIAVVVAIVIAMIKGVKELRKSISRNKQMDKELGHILNEVDKEKNGNIIIKIITIIINMIFCLIFPLSLLGAMVSPMAFDSPGSTESIYTWMFFLSTLSLPAVILISVIISFFLLFKSKLYNKAIIVSLAPIIYFAAMFLLFNT
;
A
#
# COMPACT_ATOMS: atom_id res chain seq x y z
N MET A 1 45.51 -19.29 79.82
CA MET A 1 44.09 -19.32 79.47
C MET A 1 43.92 -20.38 78.38
N GLN A 2 43.58 -21.61 78.76
CA GLN A 2 43.51 -22.75 77.84
C GLN A 2 42.26 -22.62 76.97
N ILE A 3 42.42 -22.24 75.71
CA ILE A 3 41.33 -22.28 74.73
C ILE A 3 41.18 -23.74 74.31
N ASN A 4 40.04 -24.33 74.67
CA ASN A 4 39.74 -25.74 74.51
C ASN A 4 39.71 -26.13 73.01
N SER A 5 40.54 -27.10 72.60
CA SER A 5 40.71 -27.56 71.20
C SER A 5 39.38 -27.96 70.51
N THR A 6 38.41 -28.41 71.29
CA THR A 6 37.05 -28.76 70.84
C THR A 6 36.23 -27.56 70.38
N ALA A 7 36.38 -26.38 71.00
CA ALA A 7 35.67 -25.16 70.62
C ALA A 7 36.17 -24.60 69.27
N ILE A 8 37.47 -24.72 69.01
CA ILE A 8 38.11 -24.31 67.75
C ILE A 8 37.63 -25.19 66.59
N ASN A 9 37.50 -26.50 66.81
CA ASN A 9 36.96 -27.42 65.80
C ASN A 9 35.47 -27.17 65.50
N PHE A 10 34.66 -26.81 66.50
CA PHE A 10 33.23 -26.51 66.29
C PHE A 10 33.02 -25.23 65.47
N ILE A 11 33.79 -24.17 65.75
CA ILE A 11 33.76 -22.93 64.96
C ILE A 11 34.21 -23.20 63.51
N SER A 12 35.22 -24.04 63.29
CA SER A 12 35.67 -24.42 61.95
C SER A 12 34.58 -25.14 61.13
N ILE A 13 33.81 -26.02 61.77
CA ILE A 13 32.66 -26.70 61.14
C ILE A 13 31.53 -25.71 60.78
N LEU A 14 31.22 -24.78 61.67
CA LEU A 14 30.19 -23.76 61.44
C LEU A 14 30.53 -22.85 60.25
N ILE A 15 31.80 -22.41 60.15
CA ILE A 15 32.28 -21.60 59.02
C ILE A 15 32.14 -22.34 57.69
N LYS A 16 32.42 -23.66 57.65
CA LYS A 16 32.26 -24.47 56.44
C LYS A 16 30.80 -24.56 55.97
N PHE A 17 29.85 -24.72 56.89
CA PHE A 17 28.42 -24.71 56.56
C PHE A 17 27.96 -23.36 56.00
N ILE A 18 28.44 -22.25 56.56
CA ILE A 18 28.14 -20.90 56.06
C ILE A 18 28.69 -20.72 54.64
N CYS A 19 29.94 -21.13 54.38
CA CYS A 19 30.51 -21.08 53.04
C CYS A 19 29.69 -21.89 52.02
N ILE A 20 29.24 -23.09 52.38
CA ILE A 20 28.39 -23.92 51.51
C ILE A 20 27.06 -23.22 51.22
N ALA A 21 26.41 -22.64 52.24
CA ALA A 21 25.15 -21.93 52.08
C ALA A 21 25.27 -20.72 51.13
N VAL A 22 26.36 -19.96 51.23
CA VAL A 22 26.65 -18.83 50.33
C VAL A 22 26.86 -19.31 48.89
N VAL A 23 27.61 -20.40 48.69
CA VAL A 23 27.82 -20.99 47.35
C VAL A 23 26.48 -21.43 46.74
N VAL A 24 25.62 -22.10 47.52
CA VAL A 24 24.29 -22.54 47.06
C VAL A 24 23.41 -21.34 46.67
N ALA A 25 23.43 -20.26 47.45
CA ALA A 25 22.66 -19.04 47.13
C ALA A 25 23.11 -18.39 45.81
N ILE A 26 24.43 -18.34 45.56
CA ILE A 26 24.99 -17.83 44.31
C ILE A 26 24.58 -18.69 43.11
N VAL A 27 24.61 -20.01 43.26
CA VAL A 27 24.19 -20.95 42.21
C VAL A 27 22.70 -20.76 41.87
N ILE A 28 21.83 -20.64 42.88
CA ILE A 28 20.39 -20.40 42.68
C ILE A 28 20.16 -19.06 41.94
N ALA A 29 20.88 -18.00 42.33
CA ALA A 29 20.79 -16.70 41.68
C ALA A 29 21.21 -16.77 40.20
N MET A 30 22.30 -17.48 39.88
CA MET A 30 22.75 -17.67 38.49
C MET A 30 21.72 -18.45 37.66
N ILE A 31 21.16 -19.53 38.19
CA ILE A 31 20.15 -20.33 37.48
C ILE A 31 18.91 -19.47 37.17
N LYS A 32 18.46 -18.66 38.14
CA LYS A 32 17.33 -17.74 37.96
C LYS A 32 17.64 -16.66 36.92
N GLY A 33 18.85 -16.11 36.96
CA GLY A 33 19.34 -15.14 35.98
C GLY A 33 19.35 -15.69 34.55
N VAL A 34 19.90 -16.89 34.34
CA VAL A 34 19.94 -17.56 33.02
C VAL A 34 18.52 -17.81 32.48
N LYS A 35 17.58 -18.19 33.34
CA LYS A 35 16.19 -18.45 32.93
C LYS A 35 15.49 -17.19 32.41
N GLU A 36 15.66 -16.06 33.10
CA GLU A 36 15.11 -14.77 32.65
C GLU A 36 15.79 -14.27 31.38
N LEU A 37 17.11 -14.45 31.25
CA LEU A 37 17.87 -14.09 30.06
C LEU A 37 17.39 -14.86 28.82
N ARG A 38 17.15 -16.17 28.97
CA ARG A 38 16.60 -17.03 27.91
C ARG A 38 15.20 -16.58 27.48
N LYS A 39 14.36 -16.16 28.42
CA LYS A 39 13.01 -15.61 28.14
C LYS A 39 13.09 -14.26 27.41
N SER A 40 14.08 -13.43 27.73
CA SER A 40 14.29 -12.17 27.02
C SER A 40 14.75 -12.40 25.57
N ILE A 41 15.68 -13.34 25.36
CA ILE A 41 16.15 -13.73 24.01
C ILE A 41 15.01 -14.28 23.15
N SER A 42 14.13 -15.12 23.71
CA SER A 42 13.01 -15.68 22.96
C SER A 42 11.99 -14.61 22.53
N ARG A 43 11.75 -13.59 23.37
CA ARG A 43 10.88 -12.45 23.02
C ARG A 43 11.49 -11.61 21.90
N ASN A 44 12.78 -11.31 21.96
CA ASN A 44 13.45 -10.59 20.87
C ASN A 44 13.39 -11.36 19.55
N LYS A 45 13.57 -12.68 19.58
CA LYS A 45 13.46 -13.52 18.38
C LYS A 45 12.05 -13.53 17.79
N GLN A 46 11.01 -13.38 18.61
CA GLN A 46 9.64 -13.22 18.14
C GLN A 46 9.44 -11.84 17.50
N MET A 47 9.92 -10.78 18.14
CA MET A 47 9.85 -9.42 17.60
C MET A 47 10.55 -9.31 16.23
N ASP A 48 11.71 -9.93 16.05
CA ASP A 48 12.40 -9.95 14.75
C ASP A 48 11.55 -10.59 13.64
N LYS A 49 10.80 -11.66 13.96
CA LYS A 49 9.90 -12.30 12.99
C LYS A 49 8.73 -11.41 12.62
N GLU A 50 8.13 -10.75 13.61
CA GLU A 50 7.02 -9.81 13.39
C GLU A 50 7.49 -8.61 12.56
N LEU A 51 8.67 -8.06 12.87
CA LEU A 51 9.29 -6.99 12.07
C LEU A 51 9.56 -7.42 10.63
N GLY A 52 10.09 -8.64 10.44
CA GLY A 52 10.32 -9.19 9.11
C GLY A 52 9.04 -9.32 8.29
N HIS A 53 7.93 -9.73 8.91
CA HIS A 53 6.62 -9.79 8.26
C HIS A 53 6.13 -8.39 7.87
N ILE A 54 6.17 -7.42 8.80
CA ILE A 54 5.75 -6.04 8.55
C ILE A 54 6.57 -5.42 7.42
N LEU A 55 7.90 -5.62 7.43
CA LEU A 55 8.78 -5.08 6.38
C LEU A 55 8.41 -5.64 5.00
N ASN A 56 8.14 -6.95 4.91
CA ASN A 56 7.75 -7.59 3.66
C ASN A 56 6.37 -7.11 3.18
N GLU A 57 5.44 -6.86 4.11
CA GLU A 57 4.11 -6.32 3.80
C GLU A 57 4.20 -4.87 3.29
N VAL A 58 5.01 -4.03 3.92
CA VAL A 58 5.29 -2.66 3.48
C VAL A 58 5.98 -2.63 2.12
N ASP A 59 6.96 -3.51 1.88
CA ASP A 59 7.62 -3.60 0.58
C ASP A 59 6.65 -4.06 -0.51
N LYS A 60 5.74 -4.99 -0.20
CA LYS A 60 4.69 -5.43 -1.12
C LYS A 60 3.69 -4.31 -1.42
N GLU A 61 3.25 -3.56 -0.42
CA GLU A 61 2.35 -2.41 -0.60
C GLU A 61 3.01 -1.31 -1.44
N LYS A 62 4.27 -0.99 -1.13
CA LYS A 62 5.09 -0.04 -1.88
C LYS A 62 5.24 -0.46 -3.34
N ASN A 63 5.54 -1.74 -3.60
CA ASN A 63 5.65 -2.26 -4.96
C ASN A 63 4.30 -2.22 -5.70
N GLY A 64 3.20 -2.58 -5.03
CA GLY A 64 1.85 -2.47 -5.59
C GLY A 64 1.50 -1.03 -5.99
N ASN A 65 1.82 -0.06 -5.14
CA ASN A 65 1.61 1.36 -5.41
C ASN A 65 2.45 1.86 -6.62
N ILE A 66 3.68 1.36 -6.79
CA ILE A 66 4.53 1.68 -7.95
C ILE A 66 3.90 1.14 -9.24
N ILE A 67 3.42 -0.11 -9.23
CA ILE A 67 2.78 -0.74 -10.40
C ILE A 67 1.54 0.06 -10.82
N ILE A 68 0.65 0.39 -9.88
CA ILE A 68 -0.58 1.16 -10.16
C ILE A 68 -0.25 2.55 -10.72
N LYS A 69 0.80 3.20 -10.19
CA LYS A 69 1.27 4.49 -10.69
C LYS A 69 1.72 4.39 -12.15
N ILE A 70 2.52 3.39 -12.50
CA ILE A 70 2.99 3.18 -13.87
C ILE A 70 1.82 2.93 -14.82
N ILE A 71 0.89 2.05 -14.44
CA ILE A 71 -0.31 1.74 -15.24
C ILE A 71 -1.14 3.01 -15.48
N THR A 72 -1.37 3.81 -14.45
CA THR A 72 -2.16 5.04 -14.55
C THR A 72 -1.51 6.05 -15.50
N ILE A 73 -0.19 6.18 -15.47
CA ILE A 73 0.56 7.04 -16.41
C ILE A 73 0.41 6.54 -17.84
N ILE A 74 0.52 5.24 -18.08
CA ILE A 74 0.36 4.65 -19.42
C ILE A 74 -1.04 4.91 -19.96
N ILE A 75 -2.09 4.68 -19.16
CA ILE A 75 -3.48 4.93 -19.56
C ILE A 75 -3.69 6.40 -19.93
N ASN A 76 -3.24 7.33 -19.08
CA ASN A 76 -3.36 8.76 -19.36
C ASN A 76 -2.58 9.19 -20.61
N MET A 77 -1.40 8.58 -20.86
CA MET A 77 -0.61 8.83 -22.07
C MET A 77 -1.38 8.42 -23.34
N ILE A 78 -2.03 7.25 -23.33
CA ILE A 78 -2.88 6.79 -24.43
C ILE A 78 -4.01 7.79 -24.69
N PHE A 79 -4.68 8.28 -23.65
CA PHE A 79 -5.74 9.27 -23.82
C PHE A 79 -5.25 10.64 -24.29
N CYS A 80 -4.06 11.07 -23.86
CA CYS A 80 -3.43 12.27 -24.42
C CYS A 80 -3.16 12.14 -25.93
N LEU A 81 -2.83 10.94 -26.42
CA LEU A 81 -2.65 10.69 -27.86
C LEU A 81 -3.97 10.65 -28.63
N ILE A 82 -5.05 10.16 -28.01
CA ILE A 82 -6.40 10.14 -28.59
C ILE A 82 -7.04 11.54 -28.59
N PHE A 83 -6.63 12.42 -27.67
CA PHE A 83 -7.23 13.74 -27.50
C PHE A 83 -7.25 14.60 -28.78
N PRO A 84 -6.15 14.74 -29.56
CA PRO A 84 -6.20 15.44 -30.85
C PRO A 84 -7.20 14.85 -31.84
N LEU A 85 -7.33 13.52 -31.90
CA LEU A 85 -8.32 12.88 -32.76
C LEU A 85 -9.75 13.20 -32.31
N SER A 86 -9.99 13.24 -30.99
CA SER A 86 -11.28 13.65 -30.45
C SER A 86 -11.65 15.08 -30.79
N LEU A 87 -10.68 16.00 -30.76
CA LEU A 87 -10.88 17.40 -31.14
C LEU A 87 -11.26 17.51 -32.61
N LEU A 88 -10.56 16.80 -33.49
CA LEU A 88 -10.91 16.74 -34.91
C LEU A 88 -12.33 16.21 -35.10
N GLY A 89 -12.68 15.13 -34.40
CA GLY A 89 -14.04 14.58 -34.38
C GLY A 89 -15.09 15.61 -33.98
N ALA A 90 -14.84 16.37 -32.91
CA ALA A 90 -15.75 17.42 -32.44
C ALA A 90 -15.88 18.59 -33.43
N MET A 91 -14.82 18.90 -34.18
CA MET A 91 -14.87 19.95 -35.21
C MET A 91 -15.65 19.53 -36.46
N VAL A 92 -15.61 18.25 -36.82
CA VAL A 92 -16.34 17.72 -37.99
C VAL A 92 -17.75 17.25 -37.65
N SER A 93 -18.08 17.06 -36.36
CA SER A 93 -19.39 16.54 -35.94
C SER A 93 -20.61 17.36 -36.42
N PRO A 94 -20.56 18.70 -36.60
CA PRO A 94 -21.70 19.45 -37.17
C PRO A 94 -22.05 19.04 -38.61
N MET A 95 -21.11 18.49 -39.37
CA MET A 95 -21.35 18.05 -40.76
C MET A 95 -22.37 16.91 -40.85
N ALA A 96 -22.66 16.21 -39.74
CA ALA A 96 -23.72 15.21 -39.69
C ALA A 96 -25.11 15.80 -39.99
N PHE A 97 -25.29 17.10 -39.81
CA PHE A 97 -26.54 17.81 -40.11
C PHE A 97 -26.69 18.27 -41.57
N ASP A 98 -25.71 18.02 -42.43
CA ASP A 98 -25.75 18.46 -43.83
C ASP A 98 -26.66 17.57 -44.71
N SER A 99 -27.09 16.42 -44.19
CA SER A 99 -28.01 15.52 -44.90
C SER A 99 -29.48 15.91 -44.70
N PRO A 100 -30.35 15.77 -45.73
CA PRO A 100 -31.76 16.12 -45.62
C PRO A 100 -32.48 15.25 -44.59
N GLY A 101 -33.24 15.88 -43.68
CA GLY A 101 -33.96 15.20 -42.59
C GLY A 101 -33.10 14.88 -41.35
N SER A 102 -31.82 15.24 -41.34
CA SER A 102 -30.90 14.98 -40.22
C SER A 102 -31.29 15.70 -38.93
N THR A 103 -31.86 16.91 -39.01
CA THR A 103 -32.29 17.73 -37.85
C THR A 103 -33.42 17.08 -37.06
N GLU A 104 -34.27 16.28 -37.73
CA GLU A 104 -35.39 15.57 -37.12
C GLU A 104 -34.96 14.24 -36.48
N SER A 105 -33.78 13.74 -36.86
CA SER A 105 -33.30 12.43 -36.40
C SER A 105 -32.61 12.52 -35.04
N ILE A 106 -33.12 11.76 -34.07
CA ILE A 106 -32.55 11.70 -32.70
C ILE A 106 -31.10 11.17 -32.73
N TYR A 107 -30.80 10.18 -33.58
CA TYR A 107 -29.47 9.58 -33.69
C TYR A 107 -28.39 10.60 -34.12
N THR A 108 -28.72 11.55 -35.00
CA THR A 108 -27.77 12.61 -35.41
C THR A 108 -27.47 13.56 -34.24
N TRP A 109 -28.48 13.92 -33.46
CA TRP A 109 -28.28 14.71 -32.24
C TRP A 109 -27.44 13.98 -31.19
N MET A 110 -27.69 12.69 -30.95
CA MET A 110 -26.88 11.88 -30.04
C MET A 110 -25.43 11.79 -30.53
N PHE A 111 -25.21 11.55 -31.82
CA PHE A 111 -23.87 11.50 -32.41
C PHE A 111 -23.13 12.83 -32.25
N PHE A 112 -23.80 13.95 -32.54
CA PHE A 112 -23.24 15.27 -32.42
C PHE A 112 -22.83 15.60 -30.98
N LEU A 113 -23.77 15.49 -30.04
CA LEU A 113 -23.54 15.82 -28.62
C LEU A 113 -22.45 14.95 -28.01
N SER A 114 -22.42 13.68 -28.40
CA SER A 114 -21.43 12.79 -27.85
C SER A 114 -20.03 13.01 -28.42
N THR A 115 -19.92 13.22 -29.72
CA THR A 115 -18.63 13.53 -30.35
C THR A 115 -18.09 14.88 -29.86
N LEU A 116 -18.96 15.86 -29.62
CA LEU A 116 -18.61 17.18 -29.08
C LEU A 116 -18.13 17.12 -27.63
N SER A 117 -18.73 16.27 -26.79
CA SER A 117 -18.36 16.17 -25.37
C SER A 117 -17.16 15.27 -25.09
N LEU A 118 -16.77 14.42 -26.05
CA LEU A 118 -15.66 13.47 -25.91
C LEU A 118 -14.30 14.14 -25.57
N PRO A 119 -13.87 15.25 -26.22
CA PRO A 119 -12.66 15.96 -25.83
C PRO A 119 -12.70 16.47 -24.39
N ALA A 120 -13.85 16.98 -23.94
CA ALA A 120 -14.01 17.51 -22.59
C ALA A 120 -13.90 16.40 -21.54
N VAL A 121 -14.51 15.23 -21.80
CA VAL A 121 -14.41 14.06 -20.91
C VAL A 121 -12.97 13.58 -20.80
N ILE A 122 -12.23 13.50 -21.91
CA ILE A 122 -10.81 13.12 -21.90
C ILE A 122 -10.00 14.14 -21.08
N LEU A 123 -10.17 15.44 -21.35
CA LEU A 123 -9.39 16.48 -20.70
C LEU A 123 -9.61 16.50 -19.18
N ILE A 124 -10.88 16.49 -18.75
CA ILE A 124 -11.26 16.51 -17.33
C ILE A 124 -10.72 15.26 -16.63
N SER A 125 -10.88 14.08 -17.24
CA SER A 125 -10.37 12.82 -16.70
C SER A 125 -8.85 12.87 -16.49
N VAL A 126 -8.09 13.29 -17.50
CA VAL A 126 -6.62 13.33 -17.44
C VAL A 126 -6.16 14.33 -16.37
N ILE A 127 -6.76 15.53 -16.31
CA ILE A 127 -6.41 16.56 -15.32
C ILE A 127 -6.66 16.05 -13.89
N ILE A 128 -7.84 15.50 -13.62
CA ILE A 128 -8.19 15.00 -12.29
C ILE A 128 -7.32 13.79 -11.91
N SER A 129 -7.06 12.89 -12.87
CA SER A 129 -6.19 11.73 -12.64
C SER A 129 -4.75 12.17 -12.30
N PHE A 130 -4.18 13.15 -13.04
CA PHE A 130 -2.87 13.73 -12.72
C PHE A 130 -2.86 14.36 -11.32
N PHE A 131 -3.88 15.14 -10.98
CA PHE A 131 -3.99 15.77 -9.67
C PHE A 131 -4.02 14.73 -8.53
N LEU A 132 -4.82 13.67 -8.67
CA LEU A 132 -4.90 12.59 -7.69
C LEU A 132 -3.58 11.81 -7.56
N LEU A 133 -2.89 11.59 -8.68
CA LEU A 133 -1.64 10.83 -8.74
C LEU A 133 -0.48 11.59 -8.08
N PHE A 134 -0.30 12.88 -8.41
CA PHE A 134 0.86 13.67 -7.99
C PHE A 134 0.63 14.42 -6.68
N LYS A 135 -0.57 14.96 -6.45
CA LYS A 135 -0.85 15.78 -5.25
C LYS A 135 -1.37 14.95 -4.10
N SER A 136 -2.34 14.07 -4.35
CA SER A 136 -3.03 13.34 -3.28
C SER A 136 -2.45 11.96 -2.98
N LYS A 137 -1.57 11.41 -3.83
CA LYS A 137 -1.01 10.04 -3.74
C LYS A 137 -2.09 8.95 -3.61
N LEU A 138 -3.30 9.22 -4.11
CA LEU A 138 -4.44 8.29 -4.04
C LEU A 138 -4.48 7.44 -5.33
N TYR A 139 -3.54 6.49 -5.45
CA TYR A 139 -3.32 5.71 -6.67
C TYR A 139 -4.56 4.94 -7.12
N ASN A 140 -5.27 4.29 -6.19
CA ASN A 140 -6.49 3.53 -6.49
C ASN A 140 -7.62 4.41 -7.02
N LYS A 141 -7.70 5.69 -6.61
CA LYS A 141 -8.71 6.62 -7.15
C LYS A 141 -8.27 7.18 -8.50
N ALA A 142 -6.97 7.45 -8.66
CA ALA A 142 -6.42 7.98 -9.91
C ALA A 142 -6.65 7.04 -11.09
N ILE A 143 -6.55 5.71 -10.89
CA ILE A 143 -6.80 4.72 -11.94
C ILE A 143 -8.30 4.59 -12.29
N ILE A 144 -9.19 4.69 -11.31
CA ILE A 144 -10.64 4.67 -11.56
C ILE A 144 -11.05 5.89 -12.39
N VAL A 145 -10.53 7.07 -12.03
CA VAL A 145 -10.79 8.30 -12.78
C VAL A 145 -10.22 8.20 -14.20
N SER A 146 -9.00 7.66 -14.38
CA SER A 146 -8.41 7.53 -15.73
C SER A 146 -9.20 6.59 -16.64
N LEU A 147 -10.04 5.70 -16.10
CA LEU A 147 -10.92 4.82 -16.87
C LEU A 147 -12.21 5.50 -17.34
N ALA A 148 -12.54 6.71 -16.88
CA ALA A 148 -13.77 7.42 -17.26
C ALA A 148 -13.98 7.55 -18.77
N PRO A 149 -12.96 7.87 -19.61
CA PRO A 149 -13.16 7.97 -21.04
C PRO A 149 -13.43 6.61 -21.70
N ILE A 150 -12.91 5.49 -21.17
CA ILE A 150 -13.27 4.13 -21.65
C ILE A 150 -14.75 3.86 -21.40
N ILE A 151 -15.26 4.21 -20.21
CA ILE A 151 -16.69 4.04 -19.89
C ILE A 151 -17.54 4.85 -20.87
N TYR A 152 -17.08 6.06 -21.22
CA TYR A 152 -17.74 6.90 -22.22
C TYR A 152 -17.75 6.25 -23.61
N PHE A 153 -16.62 5.71 -24.08
CA PHE A 153 -16.55 4.97 -25.34
C PHE A 153 -17.47 3.74 -25.34
N ALA A 154 -17.55 3.02 -24.22
CA ALA A 154 -18.44 1.86 -24.09
C ALA A 154 -19.91 2.26 -24.17
N ALA A 155 -20.31 3.34 -23.49
CA ALA A 155 -21.66 3.89 -23.57
C ALA A 155 -22.03 4.30 -25.01
N MET A 156 -21.09 4.95 -25.71
CA MET A 156 -21.26 5.28 -27.13
C MET A 156 -21.46 4.05 -28.00
N PHE A 157 -20.59 3.04 -27.84
CA PHE A 157 -20.69 1.81 -28.62
C PHE A 157 -22.04 1.10 -28.42
N LEU A 158 -22.56 1.09 -27.18
CA LEU A 158 -23.88 0.52 -26.89
C LEU A 158 -25.00 1.30 -27.55
N LEU A 159 -25.01 2.63 -27.44
CA LEU A 159 -26.06 3.48 -28.00
C LEU A 159 -26.22 3.37 -29.53
N PHE A 160 -25.13 3.08 -30.26
CA PHE A 160 -25.15 2.96 -31.72
C PHE A 160 -25.25 1.53 -32.24
N ASN A 161 -25.17 0.51 -31.36
CA ASN A 161 -25.41 -0.89 -31.72
C ASN A 161 -26.80 -1.41 -31.31
N THR A 162 -27.60 -0.58 -30.66
CA THR A 162 -29.02 -0.84 -30.33
C THR A 162 -29.94 -0.16 -31.32
#